data_AF-A0A819G3I3-F1
#
_entry.id   AF-A0A819G3I3-F1
#
_cell.length_a   1.000
_cell.length_b   1.000
_cell.length_c   1.000
_cell.angle_alpha   90.00
_cell.angle_beta   90.00
_cell.angle_gamma   90.00
#
_symmetry.space_group_name_H-M   'P 1'
#
loop_
_entity.id
_entity.type
_entity.pdbx_description
1 polymer ?
#
loop_
_entity_poly.entity_id
_entity_poly.type
_entity_poly.pdbx_seq_one_letter_code
_entity_poly.pdbx_strand_id
1 'polypeptide(L)'
;MNQKLCNDPRFERLKQHSIYIPNLMSLFQFLVLPNRDDMIRVRDLCDYFHEFSNKSYPDLLTNIDCANAFGVYYASESSTMNDSIKKIRAQAETDKQQKILEVNNAKERYARLTNSIVDLSCSCGYDYDHRYYRTCDKCQIKQEAQSIKVEIYECPLPSKHEQALAVIFELQMPIEIRSYRDIIWQFVNRPKPHPEHQMYEWLSVLPHTRKLGPYYTGPSDCKVKVVSSTSPVTQTHYSCPPSIEIASISDFLFENSLKAQISPTQPIEFKDECRILTPQLNHPDYKQLQFTIDTTQFEQNHVIAKLSDCSACLKPTQFVEFGSFRSGHRLQWWNLLAMLEMDSLPIAEESVTVLITHSILQHGPLKIDQRSPCNN
;
A
#
# COMPACT_ATOMS: atom_id res chain seq x y z
N MET A 1 3.34 -20.57 4.43
CA MET A 1 3.92 -20.27 3.10
C MET A 1 5.31 -19.67 3.21
N ASN A 2 5.50 -18.57 3.94
CA ASN A 2 6.82 -17.96 4.14
C ASN A 2 7.92 -18.97 4.51
N GLN A 3 7.73 -19.80 5.54
CA GLN A 3 8.71 -20.82 5.94
C GLN A 3 9.13 -21.73 4.77
N LYS A 4 8.20 -22.11 3.88
CA LYS A 4 8.53 -22.92 2.70
C LYS A 4 9.41 -22.14 1.71
N LEU A 5 9.11 -20.86 1.49
CA LEU A 5 9.91 -19.99 0.62
C LEU A 5 11.29 -19.70 1.21
N CYS A 6 11.37 -19.45 2.52
CA CYS A 6 12.63 -19.27 3.23
C CYS A 6 13.55 -20.50 3.11
N ASN A 7 12.98 -21.71 2.95
CA ASN A 7 13.75 -22.95 2.77
C ASN A 7 14.11 -23.22 1.29
N ASP A 8 13.56 -22.47 0.34
CA ASP A 8 13.97 -22.53 -1.06
C ASP A 8 15.26 -21.69 -1.23
N PRO A 9 16.37 -22.27 -1.74
CA PRO A 9 17.63 -21.55 -1.93
C PRO A 9 17.48 -20.28 -2.78
N ARG A 10 16.50 -20.23 -3.70
CA ARG A 10 16.22 -19.05 -4.54
C ARG A 10 15.71 -17.86 -3.72
N PHE A 11 15.07 -18.11 -2.58
CA PHE A 11 14.38 -17.10 -1.79
C PHE A 11 14.87 -17.05 -0.33
N GLU A 12 16.02 -17.64 -0.03
CA GLU A 12 16.56 -17.75 1.33
C GLU A 12 16.65 -16.39 2.05
N ARG A 13 16.94 -15.31 1.30
CA ARG A 13 17.03 -13.96 1.88
C ARG A 13 15.74 -13.53 2.57
N LEU A 14 14.58 -14.10 2.24
CA LEU A 14 13.31 -13.83 2.95
C LEU A 14 13.40 -14.02 4.47
N LYS A 15 14.33 -14.85 4.98
CA LYS A 15 14.59 -15.00 6.43
C LYS A 15 15.02 -13.71 7.13
N GLN A 16 15.53 -12.74 6.35
CA GLN A 16 16.05 -11.45 6.80
C GLN A 16 15.09 -10.29 6.51
N HIS A 17 13.98 -10.55 5.79
CA HIS A 17 12.95 -9.56 5.46
C HIS A 17 11.86 -9.55 6.51
N SER A 18 11.40 -8.35 6.85
CA SER A 18 10.33 -8.21 7.81
C SER A 18 8.98 -8.63 7.23
N ILE A 19 8.05 -8.97 8.12
CA ILE A 19 6.64 -9.15 7.76
C ILE A 19 5.86 -8.17 8.63
N TYR A 20 5.51 -7.03 8.05
CA TYR A 20 4.70 -6.05 8.72
C TYR A 20 3.22 -6.23 8.38
N ILE A 21 2.45 -6.65 9.37
CA ILE A 21 0.99 -6.59 9.35
C ILE A 21 0.61 -5.63 10.48
N PRO A 22 0.10 -4.43 10.17
CA PRO A 22 -0.28 -3.43 11.16
C PRO A 22 -1.14 -4.05 12.26
N ASN A 23 -0.96 -3.64 13.52
CA ASN A 23 -1.73 -4.06 14.71
C ASN A 23 -2.04 -5.58 14.87
N LEU A 24 -1.37 -6.47 14.14
CA LEU A 24 -1.62 -7.91 14.22
C LEU A 24 -1.39 -8.43 15.64
N MET A 25 -0.34 -7.93 16.30
CA MET A 25 -0.03 -8.32 17.67
C MET A 25 -1.15 -7.97 18.64
N SER A 26 -1.78 -6.82 18.46
CA SER A 26 -2.91 -6.38 19.28
C SER A 26 -4.14 -7.27 19.05
N LEU A 27 -4.31 -7.86 17.87
CA LEU A 27 -5.45 -8.74 17.60
C LEU A 27 -5.40 -10.06 18.37
N PHE A 28 -4.22 -10.63 18.58
CA PHE A 28 -4.10 -11.93 19.23
C PHE A 28 -4.75 -11.95 20.62
N GLN A 29 -4.75 -10.81 21.33
CA GLN A 29 -5.39 -10.70 22.64
C GLN A 29 -6.92 -10.84 22.61
N PHE A 30 -7.54 -10.56 21.46
CA PHE A 30 -9.00 -10.61 21.29
C PHE A 30 -9.50 -11.96 20.78
N LEU A 31 -8.60 -12.89 20.42
CA LEU A 31 -9.01 -14.21 19.94
C LEU A 31 -9.66 -15.02 21.07
N VAL A 32 -10.75 -15.70 20.71
CA VAL A 32 -11.46 -16.66 21.57
C VAL A 32 -10.94 -18.06 21.22
N LEU A 33 -10.21 -18.67 22.15
CA LEU A 33 -9.46 -19.91 21.92
C LEU A 33 -9.99 -21.01 22.85
N PRO A 34 -10.93 -21.85 22.39
CA PRO A 34 -11.62 -22.83 23.25
C PRO A 34 -10.76 -24.03 23.63
N ASN A 35 -9.68 -24.31 22.88
CA ASN A 35 -8.83 -25.46 23.12
C ASN A 35 -7.36 -25.05 23.29
N ARG A 36 -6.62 -25.91 24.00
CA ARG A 36 -5.19 -25.72 24.29
C ARG A 36 -4.34 -25.65 23.02
N ASP A 37 -4.69 -26.44 22.00
CA ASP A 37 -3.92 -26.50 20.76
C ASP A 37 -3.99 -25.19 19.98
N ASP A 38 -5.14 -24.51 19.99
CA ASP A 38 -5.34 -23.16 19.45
C ASP A 38 -4.53 -22.13 20.21
N MET A 39 -4.49 -22.22 21.54
CA MET A 39 -3.64 -21.34 22.37
C MET A 39 -2.15 -21.50 22.03
N ILE A 40 -1.70 -22.74 21.82
CA ILE A 40 -0.32 -23.02 21.39
C ILE A 40 -0.08 -22.46 19.98
N ARG A 41 -0.98 -22.72 19.03
CA ARG A 41 -0.88 -22.20 17.67
C ARG A 41 -0.81 -20.67 17.63
N VAL A 42 -1.65 -20.00 18.43
CA VAL A 42 -1.61 -18.54 18.54
C VAL A 42 -0.28 -18.08 19.12
N ARG A 43 0.23 -18.74 20.17
CA ARG A 43 1.54 -18.39 20.72
C ARG A 43 2.66 -18.54 19.68
N ASP A 44 2.67 -19.64 18.94
CA ASP A 44 3.66 -19.89 17.89
C ASP A 44 3.58 -18.82 16.78
N LEU A 45 2.36 -18.43 16.38
CA LEU A 45 2.14 -17.36 15.40
C LEU A 45 2.60 -16.00 15.94
N CYS A 46 2.32 -15.71 17.22
CA CYS A 46 2.77 -14.48 17.88
C CYS A 46 4.29 -14.38 17.87
N ASP A 47 4.96 -15.44 18.29
CA ASP A 47 6.42 -15.50 18.34
C ASP A 47 7.01 -15.37 16.93
N TYR A 48 6.41 -16.06 15.96
CA TYR A 48 6.79 -15.97 14.55
C TYR A 48 6.66 -14.55 13.99
N PHE A 49 5.49 -13.90 14.11
CA PHE A 49 5.29 -12.56 13.57
C PHE A 49 6.07 -11.51 14.35
N HIS A 50 6.29 -11.70 15.65
CA HIS A 50 7.16 -10.83 16.43
C HIS A 50 8.61 -10.92 15.94
N GLU A 51 9.15 -12.12 15.76
CA GLU A 51 10.48 -12.33 15.20
C GLU A 51 10.62 -11.67 13.83
N PHE A 52 9.65 -11.88 12.94
CA PHE A 52 9.67 -11.31 11.59
C PHE A 52 9.45 -9.79 11.58
N SER A 53 8.67 -9.21 12.50
CA SER A 53 8.49 -7.76 12.57
C SER A 53 9.79 -7.02 12.93
N ASN A 54 10.74 -7.71 13.59
CA ASN A 54 12.01 -7.14 14.04
C ASN A 54 13.16 -7.39 13.06
N LYS A 55 12.90 -7.98 11.88
CA LYS A 55 13.95 -8.20 10.88
C LYS A 55 14.40 -6.87 10.27
N SER A 56 15.68 -6.81 9.89
CA SER A 56 16.33 -5.56 9.49
C SER A 56 15.98 -5.09 8.08
N TYR A 57 15.57 -6.00 7.18
CA TYR A 57 15.23 -5.63 5.80
C TYR A 57 13.73 -5.36 5.66
N PRO A 58 13.34 -4.47 4.74
CA PRO A 58 11.93 -4.12 4.55
C PRO A 58 11.10 -5.32 4.11
N ASP A 59 9.79 -5.24 4.33
CA ASP A 59 8.85 -6.25 3.86
C ASP A 59 8.69 -6.21 2.32
N LEU A 60 7.82 -7.07 1.77
CA LEU A 60 7.60 -7.18 0.32
C LEU A 60 6.66 -6.11 -0.27
N LEU A 61 6.07 -5.26 0.57
CA LEU A 61 5.06 -4.26 0.22
C LEU A 61 5.59 -2.82 0.38
N THR A 62 6.56 -2.59 1.27
CA THR A 62 7.10 -1.27 1.60
C THR A 62 8.57 -1.14 1.18
N ASN A 63 8.99 0.10 0.90
CA ASN A 63 10.39 0.44 0.55
C ASN A 63 10.99 -0.47 -0.55
N ILE A 64 10.18 -0.83 -1.55
CA ILE A 64 10.52 -1.82 -2.57
C ILE A 64 11.71 -1.43 -3.46
N ASP A 65 12.09 -0.15 -3.45
CA ASP A 65 13.13 0.45 -4.29
C ASP A 65 14.43 0.78 -3.53
N CYS A 66 14.57 0.32 -2.28
CA CYS A 66 15.81 0.46 -1.54
C CYS A 66 16.78 -0.71 -1.80
N ALA A 67 18.07 -0.50 -1.57
CA ALA A 67 19.11 -1.51 -1.81
C ALA A 67 18.90 -2.82 -1.01
N ASN A 68 18.26 -2.72 0.15
CA ASN A 68 17.97 -3.87 1.01
C ASN A 68 16.63 -4.54 0.69
N ALA A 69 15.84 -4.04 -0.26
CA ALA A 69 14.58 -4.64 -0.65
C ALA A 69 14.79 -6.02 -1.31
N PHE A 70 13.86 -6.94 -1.07
CA PHE A 70 13.99 -8.31 -1.55
C PHE A 70 14.08 -8.33 -3.08
N GLY A 71 13.21 -7.57 -3.74
CA GLY A 71 13.16 -7.51 -5.20
C GLY A 71 14.41 -6.93 -5.83
N VAL A 72 14.99 -5.89 -5.23
CA VAL A 72 16.23 -5.26 -5.71
C VAL A 72 17.38 -6.24 -5.63
N TYR A 73 17.55 -6.92 -4.49
CA TYR A 73 18.59 -7.94 -4.36
C TYR A 73 18.37 -9.14 -5.29
N TYR A 74 17.14 -9.65 -5.36
CA TYR A 74 16.83 -10.79 -6.22
C TYR A 74 17.12 -10.46 -7.69
N ALA A 75 16.76 -9.25 -8.14
CA ALA A 75 17.04 -8.80 -9.49
C ALA A 75 18.53 -8.57 -9.75
N SER A 76 19.30 -8.11 -8.75
CA SER A 76 20.76 -7.90 -8.93
C SER A 76 21.48 -9.22 -9.20
N GLU A 77 21.05 -10.31 -8.55
CA GLU A 77 21.64 -11.65 -8.73
C GLU A 77 21.10 -12.40 -9.96
N SER A 78 20.01 -11.92 -10.58
CA SER A 78 19.36 -12.58 -11.70
C SER A 78 19.93 -12.14 -13.05
N SER A 79 20.63 -13.04 -13.74
CA SER A 79 21.17 -12.77 -15.09
C SER A 79 20.06 -12.38 -16.09
N THR A 80 18.92 -13.07 -16.05
CA THR A 80 17.78 -12.83 -16.93
C THR A 80 17.16 -11.44 -16.74
N MET A 81 17.00 -11.00 -15.49
CA MET A 81 16.46 -9.66 -15.19
C MET A 81 17.47 -8.58 -15.58
N ASN A 82 18.75 -8.80 -15.30
CA ASN A 82 19.82 -7.88 -15.72
C ASN A 82 19.91 -7.75 -17.25
N ASP A 83 19.76 -8.84 -17.99
CA ASP A 83 19.74 -8.82 -19.46
C ASP A 83 18.51 -8.09 -20.01
N SER A 84 17.36 -8.23 -19.33
CA SER A 84 16.16 -7.45 -19.64
C SER A 84 16.40 -5.95 -19.43
N ILE A 85 17.00 -5.54 -18.31
CA ILE A 85 17.40 -4.14 -18.08
C ILE A 85 18.33 -3.63 -19.18
N LYS A 86 19.36 -4.40 -19.55
CA LYS A 86 20.30 -4.03 -20.62
C LYS A 86 19.58 -3.81 -21.96
N LYS A 87 18.68 -4.72 -22.34
CA LYS A 87 17.87 -4.59 -23.57
C LYS A 87 16.99 -3.35 -23.55
N ILE A 88 16.31 -3.09 -22.43
CA ILE A 88 15.46 -1.91 -22.28
C ILE A 88 16.29 -0.63 -22.37
N ARG A 89 17.46 -0.58 -21.72
CA ARG A 89 18.36 0.58 -21.77
C ARG A 89 18.95 0.81 -23.16
N ALA A 90 19.34 -0.24 -23.87
CA ALA A 90 19.83 -0.14 -25.25
C ALA A 90 18.75 0.38 -26.21
N GLN A 91 17.51 -0.10 -26.06
CA GLN A 91 16.39 0.43 -26.82
C GLN A 91 16.09 1.87 -26.44
N ALA A 92 16.14 2.21 -25.15
CA ALA A 92 15.91 3.57 -24.67
C ALA A 92 16.95 4.56 -25.22
N GLU A 93 18.21 4.14 -25.35
CA GLU A 93 19.24 4.97 -25.99
C GLU A 93 18.97 5.17 -27.48
N THR A 94 18.58 4.10 -28.20
CA THR A 94 18.16 4.20 -29.60
C THR A 94 16.99 5.16 -29.77
N ASP A 95 15.98 5.07 -28.90
CA ASP A 95 14.81 5.94 -28.91
C ASP A 95 15.19 7.41 -28.60
N LYS A 96 16.13 7.64 -27.66
CA LYS A 96 16.69 8.97 -27.39
C LYS A 96 17.34 9.57 -28.64
N GLN A 97 18.18 8.81 -29.34
CA GLN A 97 18.82 9.29 -30.57
C GLN A 97 17.80 9.59 -31.68
N GLN A 98 16.76 8.76 -31.81
CA GLN A 98 15.66 9.03 -32.74
C GLN A 98 14.90 10.31 -32.37
N LYS A 99 14.64 10.55 -31.08
CA LYS A 99 14.00 11.78 -30.61
C LYS A 99 14.86 13.01 -30.88
N ILE A 100 16.18 12.91 -30.69
CA ILE A 100 17.11 14.00 -31.03
C ILE A 100 17.01 14.36 -32.53
N LEU A 101 16.98 13.35 -33.41
CA LEU A 101 16.82 13.56 -34.85
C LEU A 101 15.46 14.20 -35.18
N GLU A 102 14.37 13.73 -34.56
CA GLU A 102 13.03 14.30 -34.71
C GLU A 102 12.99 15.79 -34.33
N VAL A 103 13.58 16.14 -33.18
CA VAL A 103 13.66 17.53 -32.70
C VAL A 103 14.49 18.39 -33.65
N ASN A 104 15.64 17.90 -34.12
CA ASN A 104 16.48 18.64 -35.07
C ASN A 104 15.76 18.89 -36.39
N ASN A 105 15.10 17.87 -36.96
CA ASN A 105 14.30 18.02 -38.17
C ASN A 105 13.16 19.03 -38.00
N ALA A 106 12.51 19.04 -36.83
CA ALA A 106 11.46 19.99 -36.51
C ALA A 106 12.01 21.43 -36.40
N LYS A 107 13.17 21.61 -35.77
CA LYS A 107 13.88 22.90 -35.70
C LYS A 107 14.29 23.41 -37.08
N GLU A 108 14.85 22.55 -37.93
CA GLU A 108 15.20 22.92 -39.31
C GLU A 108 13.97 23.29 -40.14
N ARG A 109 12.85 22.57 -39.98
CA ARG A 109 11.58 22.94 -40.62
C ARG A 109 11.10 24.30 -40.13
N TYR A 110 11.15 24.57 -38.83
CA TYR A 110 10.78 25.87 -38.26
C TYR A 110 11.64 27.00 -38.81
N ALA A 111 12.97 26.80 -38.88
CA ALA A 111 13.90 27.77 -39.44
C ALA A 111 13.63 28.04 -40.92
N ARG A 112 13.36 27.01 -41.73
CA ARG A 112 13.00 27.16 -43.14
C ARG A 112 11.72 27.96 -43.34
N LEU A 113 10.66 27.63 -42.59
CA LEU A 113 9.39 28.35 -42.65
C LEU A 113 9.58 29.81 -42.23
N THR A 114 10.31 30.07 -41.14
CA THR A 114 10.55 31.43 -40.64
C THR A 114 11.37 32.26 -41.61
N ASN A 115 12.41 31.68 -42.22
CA ASN A 115 13.21 32.35 -43.25
C ASN A 115 12.37 32.69 -44.50
N SER A 116 11.44 31.81 -44.92
CA SER A 116 10.57 32.07 -46.07
C SER A 116 9.56 33.21 -45.87
N ILE A 117 9.33 33.62 -44.62
CA ILE A 117 8.40 34.71 -44.27
C ILE A 117 9.08 36.10 -44.29
N VAL A 118 10.42 36.16 -44.25
CA VAL A 118 11.18 37.41 -44.13
C VAL A 118 10.84 38.36 -45.30
N ASP A 119 10.78 37.82 -46.51
CA ASP A 119 10.56 38.60 -47.74
C ASP A 119 9.08 38.74 -48.14
N LEU A 120 8.17 38.10 -47.40
CA LEU A 120 6.73 38.19 -47.68
C LEU A 120 6.09 39.40 -46.98
N SER A 121 5.27 40.17 -47.70
CA SER A 121 4.41 41.20 -47.12
C SER A 121 3.08 40.60 -46.64
N CYS A 122 2.62 41.01 -45.46
CA CYS A 122 1.30 40.61 -44.96
C CYS A 122 0.21 41.41 -45.68
N SER A 123 -0.69 40.73 -46.40
CA SER A 123 -1.85 41.36 -47.06
C SER A 123 -3.14 41.30 -46.24
N CYS A 124 -3.09 40.87 -44.97
CA CYS A 124 -4.29 40.77 -44.13
C CYS A 124 -4.92 42.14 -43.83
N GLY A 125 -6.25 42.22 -43.86
CA GLY A 125 -7.01 43.43 -43.61
C GLY A 125 -8.47 43.18 -43.26
N TYR A 126 -9.28 44.23 -43.30
CA TYR A 126 -10.74 44.14 -43.19
C TYR A 126 -11.35 44.14 -44.58
N ASP A 127 -12.31 43.25 -44.83
CA ASP A 127 -13.19 43.32 -46.00
C ASP A 127 -14.24 44.43 -45.81
N TYR A 128 -14.92 44.82 -46.89
CA TYR A 128 -16.07 45.73 -46.93
C TYR A 128 -17.14 45.42 -45.86
N ASP A 129 -17.34 44.15 -45.50
CA ASP A 129 -18.25 43.70 -44.42
C ASP A 129 -17.62 43.79 -43.00
N HIS A 130 -16.49 44.48 -42.83
CA HIS A 130 -15.73 44.58 -41.58
C HIS A 130 -15.24 43.22 -41.03
N ARG A 131 -15.14 42.19 -41.88
CA ARG A 131 -14.56 40.89 -41.51
C ARG A 131 -13.05 40.93 -41.69
N TYR A 132 -12.32 40.60 -40.62
CA TYR A 132 -10.86 40.52 -40.68
C TYR A 132 -10.42 39.20 -41.34
N TYR A 133 -9.73 39.26 -42.47
CA TYR A 133 -9.22 38.06 -43.15
C TYR A 133 -7.74 37.81 -42.80
N ARG A 134 -7.43 36.57 -42.40
CA ARG A 134 -6.07 36.10 -42.01
C ARG A 134 -5.48 35.07 -42.98
N THR A 135 -5.83 35.14 -44.26
CA THR A 135 -5.50 34.09 -45.24
C THR A 135 -4.30 34.42 -46.13
N CYS A 136 -3.49 35.44 -45.80
CA CYS A 136 -2.28 35.69 -46.58
C CYS A 136 -1.24 34.59 -46.35
N ASP A 137 -0.41 34.34 -47.36
CA ASP A 137 0.64 33.31 -47.33
C ASP A 137 1.57 33.47 -46.10
N LYS A 138 1.92 34.71 -45.76
CA LYS A 138 2.71 35.02 -44.56
C LYS A 138 2.06 34.56 -43.26
N CYS A 139 0.75 34.78 -43.10
CA CYS A 139 0.01 34.33 -41.92
C CYS A 139 -0.15 32.81 -41.89
N GLN A 140 -0.35 32.18 -43.06
CA GLN A 140 -0.46 30.73 -43.17
C GLN A 140 0.86 30.04 -42.81
N ILE A 141 1.99 30.46 -43.38
CA ILE A 141 3.31 29.88 -43.09
C ILE A 141 3.68 30.13 -41.62
N LYS A 142 3.32 31.29 -41.05
CA LYS A 142 3.53 31.57 -39.62
C LYS A 142 2.72 30.63 -38.74
N GLN A 143 1.46 30.38 -39.07
CA GLN A 143 0.64 29.39 -38.36
C GLN A 143 1.21 27.97 -38.50
N GLU A 144 1.68 27.61 -39.70
CA GLU A 144 2.34 26.32 -39.94
C GLU A 144 3.57 26.16 -39.04
N ALA A 145 4.46 27.15 -39.00
CA ALA A 145 5.63 27.15 -38.13
C ALA A 145 5.25 27.01 -36.64
N GLN A 146 4.23 27.75 -36.19
CA GLN A 146 3.73 27.70 -34.81
C GLN A 146 3.00 26.39 -34.47
N SER A 147 2.52 25.66 -35.48
CA SER A 147 1.83 24.37 -35.30
C SER A 147 2.77 23.17 -35.25
N ILE A 148 4.07 23.36 -35.51
CA ILE A 148 5.08 22.31 -35.34
C ILE A 148 5.13 21.94 -33.86
N LYS A 149 4.74 20.70 -33.56
CA LYS A 149 4.76 20.12 -32.22
C LYS A 149 5.57 18.85 -32.23
N VAL A 150 6.41 18.69 -31.20
CA VAL A 150 7.19 17.49 -30.96
C VAL A 150 6.92 17.07 -29.52
N GLU A 151 6.40 15.87 -29.34
CA GLU A 151 6.18 15.32 -28.00
C GLU A 151 7.52 14.95 -27.37
N ILE A 152 7.58 15.06 -26.04
CA ILE A 152 8.76 14.63 -25.28
C ILE A 152 8.97 13.12 -25.39
N TYR A 153 10.18 12.68 -25.11
CA TYR A 153 10.50 11.30 -24.82
C TYR A 153 10.72 11.15 -23.30
N GLU A 154 10.06 10.16 -22.69
CA GLU A 154 10.28 9.79 -21.30
C GLU A 154 10.88 8.38 -21.22
N CYS A 155 11.95 8.24 -20.44
CA CYS A 155 12.61 6.94 -20.26
C CYS A 155 11.68 5.91 -19.59
N PRO A 156 11.59 4.68 -20.11
CA PRO A 156 10.69 3.67 -19.56
C PRO A 156 11.16 3.14 -18.20
N LEU A 157 12.47 3.14 -17.91
CA LEU A 157 13.03 2.76 -16.62
C LEU A 157 13.59 3.98 -15.87
N PRO A 158 13.53 3.98 -14.53
CA PRO A 158 14.24 4.92 -13.69
C PRO A 158 15.75 4.93 -13.93
N SER A 159 16.36 6.11 -13.82
CA SER A 159 17.82 6.28 -13.92
C SER A 159 18.54 5.69 -12.70
N LYS A 160 17.90 5.77 -11.53
CA LYS A 160 18.42 5.18 -10.28
C LYS A 160 18.44 3.65 -10.39
N HIS A 161 19.58 3.05 -10.09
CA HIS A 161 19.81 1.62 -10.31
C HIS A 161 18.85 0.73 -9.52
N GLU A 162 18.65 1.02 -8.24
CA GLU A 162 17.78 0.23 -7.35
C GLU A 162 16.32 0.31 -7.79
N GLN A 163 15.86 1.47 -8.25
CA GLN A 163 14.50 1.63 -8.77
C GLN A 163 14.30 0.84 -10.07
N ALA A 164 15.29 0.85 -10.98
CA ALA A 164 15.23 0.02 -12.18
C ALA A 164 15.19 -1.48 -11.85
N LEU A 165 15.96 -1.92 -10.85
CA LEU A 165 15.94 -3.30 -10.34
C LEU A 165 14.59 -3.65 -9.71
N ALA A 166 14.02 -2.75 -8.91
CA ALA A 166 12.69 -2.94 -8.34
C ALA A 166 11.63 -3.11 -9.44
N VAL A 167 11.63 -2.22 -10.45
CA VAL A 167 10.68 -2.30 -11.57
C VAL A 167 10.83 -3.62 -12.32
N ILE A 168 12.06 -4.03 -12.68
CA ILE A 168 12.22 -5.29 -13.42
C ILE A 168 11.82 -6.51 -12.58
N PHE A 169 12.11 -6.48 -11.28
CA PHE A 169 11.68 -7.53 -10.37
C PHE A 169 10.16 -7.69 -10.39
N GLU A 170 9.43 -6.58 -10.35
CA GLU A 170 7.96 -6.61 -10.36
C GLU A 170 7.38 -7.13 -11.67
N LEU A 171 8.02 -6.79 -12.81
CA LEU A 171 7.65 -7.29 -14.12
C LEU A 171 7.88 -8.80 -14.24
N GLN A 172 8.98 -9.29 -13.68
CA GLN A 172 9.47 -10.66 -13.84
C GLN A 172 9.40 -11.49 -12.54
N MET A 173 8.57 -11.08 -11.58
CA MET A 173 8.54 -11.67 -10.24
C MET A 173 8.19 -13.16 -10.31
N PRO A 174 8.95 -14.04 -9.63
CA PRO A 174 8.60 -15.45 -9.49
C PRO A 174 7.18 -15.61 -8.92
N ILE A 175 6.42 -16.55 -9.48
CA ILE A 175 5.00 -16.72 -9.14
C ILE A 175 4.80 -17.05 -7.65
N GLU A 176 5.76 -17.75 -7.03
CA GLU A 176 5.73 -18.11 -5.62
C GLU A 176 5.82 -16.88 -4.71
N ILE A 177 6.68 -15.92 -5.06
CA ILE A 177 6.81 -14.65 -4.34
C ILE A 177 5.57 -13.78 -4.57
N ARG A 178 5.06 -13.77 -5.80
CA ARG A 178 3.85 -13.04 -6.16
C ARG A 178 2.64 -13.53 -5.36
N SER A 179 2.39 -14.83 -5.32
CA SER A 179 1.31 -15.42 -4.53
C SER A 179 1.48 -15.14 -3.03
N TYR A 180 2.71 -15.21 -2.52
CA TYR A 180 2.99 -14.89 -1.12
C TYR A 180 2.70 -13.42 -0.80
N ARG A 181 3.09 -12.51 -1.69
CA ARG A 181 2.85 -11.09 -1.54
C ARG A 181 1.37 -10.75 -1.62
N ASP A 182 0.61 -11.38 -2.52
CA ASP A 182 -0.84 -11.22 -2.60
C ASP A 182 -1.54 -11.66 -1.30
N ILE A 183 -1.02 -12.66 -0.59
CA ILE A 183 -1.53 -13.07 0.73
C ILE A 183 -1.24 -11.98 1.78
N ILE A 184 0.01 -11.52 1.91
CA ILE A 184 0.36 -10.47 2.88
C ILE A 184 -0.47 -9.21 2.60
N TRP A 185 -0.59 -8.83 1.33
CA TRP A 185 -1.35 -7.67 0.92
C TRP A 185 -2.82 -7.77 1.33
N GLN A 186 -3.45 -8.95 1.22
CA GLN A 186 -4.82 -9.15 1.70
C GLN A 186 -4.96 -8.97 3.22
N PHE A 187 -3.97 -9.42 4.00
CA PHE A 187 -3.95 -9.18 5.45
C PHE A 187 -3.81 -7.69 5.79
N VAL A 188 -2.99 -6.96 5.04
CA VAL A 188 -2.74 -5.53 5.26
C VAL A 188 -3.91 -4.67 4.80
N ASN A 189 -4.41 -4.88 3.59
CA ASN A 189 -5.38 -4.00 2.94
C ASN A 189 -6.85 -4.38 3.17
N ARG A 190 -7.14 -5.63 3.57
CA ARG A 190 -8.49 -6.13 3.87
C ARG A 190 -9.49 -5.88 2.70
N PRO A 191 -10.78 -6.24 2.76
CA PRO A 191 -11.65 -6.22 1.58
C PRO A 191 -12.05 -4.82 1.06
N LYS A 192 -11.55 -3.73 1.66
CA LYS A 192 -11.90 -2.35 1.27
C LYS A 192 -10.68 -1.43 1.15
N PRO A 193 -9.71 -1.77 0.28
CA PRO A 193 -8.61 -0.86 0.01
C PRO A 193 -9.13 0.43 -0.63
N HIS A 194 -8.75 1.58 -0.07
CA HIS A 194 -9.01 2.88 -0.69
C HIS A 194 -7.68 3.62 -0.81
N PRO A 195 -7.24 3.96 -2.03
CA PRO A 195 -6.08 4.82 -2.17
C PRO A 195 -6.45 6.24 -1.73
N GLU A 196 -5.63 6.86 -0.88
CA GLU A 196 -5.84 8.26 -0.44
C GLU A 196 -5.75 9.25 -1.62
N HIS A 197 -5.00 8.90 -2.66
CA HIS A 197 -4.71 9.73 -3.82
C HIS A 197 -4.82 8.92 -5.11
N GLN A 198 -4.92 9.61 -6.25
CA GLN A 198 -4.86 8.96 -7.55
C GLN A 198 -3.52 8.25 -7.73
N MET A 199 -3.58 6.97 -8.13
CA MET A 199 -2.41 6.14 -8.39
C MET A 199 -2.40 5.72 -9.86
N TYR A 200 -1.22 5.79 -10.48
CA TYR A 200 -0.99 5.40 -11.86
C TYR A 200 -0.36 4.01 -11.91
N GLU A 201 -1.08 3.01 -12.41
CA GLU A 201 -0.51 1.68 -12.67
C GLU A 201 0.51 1.77 -13.80
N TRP A 202 1.75 1.31 -13.55
CA TRP A 202 2.87 1.45 -14.47
C TRP A 202 2.60 0.85 -15.85
N LEU A 203 1.98 -0.33 -15.90
CA LEU A 203 1.67 -1.00 -17.16
C LEU A 203 0.37 -0.50 -17.83
N SER A 204 -0.34 0.44 -17.21
CA SER A 204 -1.56 1.05 -17.76
C SER A 204 -1.33 2.46 -18.32
N VAL A 205 -0.10 2.99 -18.24
CA VAL A 205 0.25 4.33 -18.73
C VAL A 205 1.25 4.28 -19.89
N LEU A 206 1.03 5.12 -20.90
CA LEU A 206 2.00 5.31 -21.99
C LEU A 206 3.15 6.22 -21.55
N PRO A 207 4.40 5.97 -22.01
CA PRO A 207 4.81 4.91 -22.94
C PRO A 207 5.10 3.55 -22.29
N HIS A 208 5.06 3.46 -20.95
CA HIS A 208 5.45 2.29 -20.16
C HIS A 208 4.71 1.01 -20.54
N THR A 209 3.40 1.06 -20.83
CA THR A 209 2.63 -0.09 -21.34
C THR A 209 3.30 -0.73 -22.55
N ARG A 210 3.78 0.08 -23.51
CA ARG A 210 4.40 -0.41 -24.76
C ARG A 210 5.85 -0.84 -24.55
N LYS A 211 6.60 -0.08 -23.75
CA LYS A 211 8.05 -0.26 -23.59
C LYS A 211 8.40 -1.34 -22.55
N LEU A 212 7.59 -1.50 -21.51
CA LEU A 212 7.80 -2.46 -20.42
C LEU A 212 6.88 -3.68 -20.51
N GLY A 213 5.69 -3.55 -21.11
CA GLY A 213 4.72 -4.65 -21.24
C GLY A 213 5.29 -5.97 -21.77
N PRO A 214 6.17 -5.98 -22.80
CA PRO A 214 6.79 -7.21 -23.30
C PRO A 214 7.65 -7.97 -22.28
N TYR A 215 8.05 -7.34 -21.18
CA TYR A 215 8.86 -7.95 -20.13
C TYR A 215 8.02 -8.47 -18.95
N TYR A 216 6.71 -8.25 -18.96
CA TYR A 216 5.81 -8.75 -17.92
C TYR A 216 5.58 -10.24 -18.07
N THR A 217 5.87 -11.02 -17.01
CA THR A 217 5.71 -12.48 -17.00
C THR A 217 4.64 -12.96 -16.00
N GLY A 218 3.96 -12.04 -15.33
CA GLY A 218 2.93 -12.38 -14.34
C GLY A 218 1.55 -12.67 -14.98
N PRO A 219 0.60 -13.20 -14.20
CA PRO A 219 -0.78 -13.32 -14.63
C PRO A 219 -1.49 -11.95 -14.62
N SER A 220 -2.59 -11.81 -15.36
CA SER A 220 -3.30 -10.52 -15.49
C SER A 220 -4.12 -10.12 -14.25
N ASP A 221 -4.46 -11.08 -13.40
CA ASP A 221 -5.41 -10.97 -12.28
C ASP A 221 -4.75 -10.79 -10.89
N CYS A 222 -3.48 -10.37 -10.86
CA CYS A 222 -2.75 -10.11 -9.62
C CYS A 222 -3.45 -9.07 -8.74
N LYS A 223 -3.46 -9.29 -7.41
CA LYS A 223 -3.97 -8.29 -6.46
C LYS A 223 -3.03 -7.10 -6.32
N VAL A 224 -1.74 -7.38 -6.39
CA VAL A 224 -0.71 -6.37 -6.14
C VAL A 224 -0.02 -5.94 -7.42
N LYS A 225 -0.02 -4.63 -7.69
CA LYS A 225 0.56 -4.02 -8.88
C LYS A 225 1.53 -2.90 -8.53
N VAL A 226 2.46 -2.64 -9.45
CA VAL A 226 3.34 -1.46 -9.36
C VAL A 226 2.56 -0.23 -9.79
N VAL A 227 2.52 0.75 -8.90
CA VAL A 227 1.86 2.03 -9.11
C VAL A 227 2.83 3.17 -8.86
N SER A 228 2.42 4.37 -9.24
CA SER A 228 3.11 5.63 -8.99
C SER A 228 2.13 6.67 -8.51
N SER A 229 2.52 7.48 -7.52
CA SER A 229 1.77 8.65 -7.09
C SER A 229 2.00 9.88 -7.99
N THR A 230 3.00 9.82 -8.88
CA THR A 230 3.30 10.83 -9.89
C THR A 230 2.83 10.34 -11.26
N SER A 231 2.25 11.24 -12.05
CA SER A 231 1.90 10.97 -13.44
C SER A 231 3.17 10.95 -14.33
N PRO A 232 3.15 10.17 -15.42
CA PRO A 232 4.18 10.28 -16.44
C PRO A 232 4.11 11.66 -17.09
N VAL A 233 5.27 12.23 -17.43
CA VAL A 233 5.36 13.59 -17.99
C VAL A 233 4.62 13.68 -19.33
N THR A 234 4.60 12.57 -20.08
CA THR A 234 3.84 12.40 -21.33
C THR A 234 2.33 12.61 -21.19
N GLN A 235 1.78 12.53 -19.97
CA GLN A 235 0.35 12.77 -19.69
C GLN A 235 0.10 14.12 -18.99
N THR A 236 1.13 14.94 -18.83
CA THR A 236 1.01 16.28 -18.24
C THR A 236 0.94 17.35 -19.33
N HIS A 237 0.65 18.60 -18.94
CA HIS A 237 0.74 19.74 -19.86
C HIS A 237 2.18 20.03 -20.34
N TYR A 238 3.19 19.37 -19.76
CA TYR A 238 4.59 19.43 -20.20
C TYR A 238 4.93 18.41 -21.30
N SER A 239 3.96 17.60 -21.75
CA SER A 239 4.14 16.58 -22.80
C SER A 239 4.59 17.12 -24.15
N CYS A 240 4.36 18.42 -24.40
CA CYS A 240 4.85 19.14 -25.56
C CYS A 240 5.42 20.49 -25.10
N PRO A 241 6.74 20.75 -25.26
CA PRO A 241 7.33 22.04 -24.97
C PRO A 241 6.64 23.18 -25.76
N PRO A 242 6.60 24.40 -25.21
CA PRO A 242 5.73 25.47 -25.71
C PRO A 242 6.16 26.03 -27.08
N SER A 243 7.44 26.00 -27.42
CA SER A 243 7.93 26.45 -28.73
C SER A 243 9.20 25.70 -29.13
N ILE A 244 9.19 25.15 -30.36
CA ILE A 244 10.35 24.48 -30.96
C ILE A 244 11.53 25.43 -31.21
N GLU A 245 11.27 26.73 -31.32
CA GLU A 245 12.28 27.77 -31.51
C GLU A 245 13.20 27.92 -30.30
N ILE A 246 12.59 27.98 -29.11
CA ILE A 246 13.28 28.31 -27.86
C ILE A 246 13.74 27.04 -27.14
N ALA A 247 12.97 25.96 -27.23
CA ALA A 247 13.25 24.73 -26.52
C ALA A 247 14.61 24.13 -26.95
N SER A 248 15.44 23.80 -25.98
CA SER A 248 16.67 23.04 -26.17
C SER A 248 16.36 21.57 -26.47
N ILE A 249 17.34 20.80 -26.97
CA ILE A 249 17.14 19.36 -27.20
C ILE A 249 16.85 18.63 -25.88
N SER A 250 17.47 19.04 -24.78
CA SER A 250 17.25 18.49 -23.44
C SER A 250 15.80 18.65 -22.95
N ASP A 251 15.08 19.69 -23.42
CA ASP A 251 13.67 19.90 -23.04
C ASP A 251 12.71 18.86 -23.65
N PHE A 252 13.22 17.97 -24.52
CA PHE A 252 12.45 16.86 -25.08
C PHE A 252 12.87 15.49 -24.53
N LEU A 253 13.88 15.43 -23.65
CA LEU A 253 14.42 14.18 -23.12
C LEU A 253 14.24 14.14 -21.60
N PHE A 254 13.27 13.34 -21.15
CA PHE A 254 12.95 13.18 -19.74
C PHE A 254 13.41 11.82 -19.23
N GLU A 255 13.94 11.85 -18.02
CA GLU A 255 14.08 10.65 -17.21
C GLU A 255 12.71 10.25 -16.66
N ASN A 256 12.58 8.98 -16.28
CA ASN A 256 11.34 8.42 -15.76
C ASN A 256 10.83 9.20 -14.54
N SER A 257 9.59 9.68 -14.57
CA SER A 257 8.99 10.42 -13.46
C SER A 257 8.21 9.54 -12.48
N LEU A 258 7.99 8.27 -12.82
CA LEU A 258 7.22 7.35 -12.01
C LEU A 258 8.03 6.88 -10.79
N LYS A 259 7.38 6.86 -9.62
CA LYS A 259 7.96 6.30 -8.40
C LYS A 259 7.44 4.88 -8.21
N ALA A 260 8.33 3.91 -8.04
CA ALA A 260 7.94 2.53 -7.83
C ALA A 260 7.28 2.38 -6.45
N GLN A 261 5.97 2.15 -6.44
CA GLN A 261 5.16 1.93 -5.25
C GLN A 261 4.24 0.73 -5.47
N ILE A 262 3.63 0.24 -4.40
CA ILE A 262 2.71 -0.90 -4.44
C ILE A 262 1.26 -0.42 -4.29
N SER A 263 0.34 -0.97 -5.09
CA SER A 263 -1.10 -0.71 -5.00
C SER A 263 -1.65 -1.04 -3.61
N PRO A 264 -2.73 -0.39 -3.17
CA PRO A 264 -2.84 0.55 -2.05
C PRO A 264 -2.12 0.17 -0.75
N THR A 265 -1.80 1.24 -0.02
CA THR A 265 -0.86 1.27 1.12
C THR A 265 -1.49 1.82 2.40
N GLN A 266 -2.81 1.99 2.47
CA GLN A 266 -3.45 2.36 3.72
C GLN A 266 -4.12 1.13 4.34
N PRO A 267 -3.55 0.60 5.44
CA PRO A 267 -4.20 -0.42 6.21
C PRO A 267 -5.49 0.14 6.79
N ILE A 268 -6.57 -0.63 6.73
CA ILE A 268 -7.76 -0.32 7.52
C ILE A 268 -7.38 -0.48 9.00
N GLU A 269 -7.58 0.58 9.79
CA GLU A 269 -7.38 0.52 11.25
C GLU A 269 -8.25 -0.58 11.86
N PHE A 270 -7.71 -1.34 12.82
CA PHE A 270 -8.38 -2.51 13.42
C PHE A 270 -9.54 -2.18 14.36
N LYS A 271 -10.12 -0.97 14.27
CA LYS A 271 -11.17 -0.53 15.17
C LYS A 271 -12.41 -1.42 15.04
N ASP A 272 -12.72 -1.88 13.83
CA ASP A 272 -13.88 -2.74 13.58
C ASP A 272 -13.60 -4.19 13.97
N GLU A 273 -12.39 -4.70 13.78
CA GLU A 273 -12.04 -6.10 14.04
C GLU A 273 -12.01 -6.45 15.51
N CYS A 274 -11.48 -5.57 16.37
CA CYS A 274 -11.55 -5.79 17.82
C CYS A 274 -13.01 -5.93 18.27
N ARG A 275 -13.90 -5.12 17.70
CA ARG A 275 -15.34 -5.22 17.94
C ARG A 275 -15.96 -6.50 17.33
N ILE A 276 -15.55 -6.92 16.13
CA ILE A 276 -16.00 -8.17 15.49
C ILE A 276 -15.60 -9.39 16.33
N LEU A 277 -14.41 -9.37 16.92
CA LEU A 277 -13.87 -10.45 17.76
C LEU A 277 -14.42 -10.42 19.19
N THR A 278 -15.15 -9.37 19.56
CA THR A 278 -15.70 -9.17 20.90
C THR A 278 -17.21 -9.36 20.90
N PRO A 279 -17.75 -10.23 21.78
CA PRO A 279 -19.20 -10.40 21.90
C PRO A 279 -19.91 -9.08 22.20
N GLN A 280 -21.08 -8.87 21.58
CA GLN A 280 -21.90 -7.68 21.77
C GLN A 280 -23.06 -8.00 22.72
N LEU A 281 -23.22 -7.20 23.77
CA LEU A 281 -24.31 -7.28 24.72
C LEU A 281 -25.57 -6.70 24.08
N ASN A 282 -26.52 -7.58 23.78
CA ASN A 282 -27.78 -7.18 23.14
C ASN A 282 -28.88 -6.84 24.15
N HIS A 283 -28.75 -7.33 25.40
CA HIS A 283 -29.75 -7.09 26.43
C HIS A 283 -29.74 -5.62 26.90
N PRO A 284 -30.88 -4.91 26.90
CA PRO A 284 -30.95 -3.49 27.25
C PRO A 284 -30.35 -3.16 28.61
N ASP A 285 -30.55 -4.05 29.60
CA ASP A 285 -30.07 -3.82 30.97
C ASP A 285 -28.55 -3.90 31.14
N TYR A 286 -27.84 -4.52 30.19
CA TYR A 286 -26.39 -4.73 30.22
C TYR A 286 -25.64 -3.95 29.14
N LYS A 287 -26.35 -3.37 28.16
CA LYS A 287 -25.77 -2.73 26.98
C LYS A 287 -24.78 -1.60 27.33
N GLN A 288 -25.06 -0.86 28.40
CA GLN A 288 -24.20 0.20 28.94
C GLN A 288 -22.89 -0.32 29.56
N LEU A 289 -22.82 -1.62 29.86
CA LEU A 289 -21.63 -2.31 30.36
C LEU A 289 -20.79 -2.95 29.24
N GLN A 290 -21.08 -2.68 27.95
CA GLN A 290 -20.32 -3.24 26.82
C GLN A 290 -18.80 -3.04 26.95
N PHE A 291 -18.37 -1.89 27.49
CA PHE A 291 -16.95 -1.57 27.69
C PHE A 291 -16.20 -2.60 28.56
N THR A 292 -16.93 -3.33 29.42
CA THR A 292 -16.37 -4.37 30.31
C THR A 292 -16.08 -5.67 29.55
N ILE A 293 -16.72 -5.87 28.40
CA ILE A 293 -16.43 -6.96 27.46
C ILE A 293 -15.32 -6.51 26.48
N ASP A 294 -15.31 -5.25 26.07
CA ASP A 294 -14.36 -4.71 25.08
C ASP A 294 -12.91 -4.69 25.57
N THR A 295 -12.68 -4.52 26.87
CA THR A 295 -11.33 -4.44 27.43
C THR A 295 -11.32 -4.89 28.88
N THR A 296 -10.15 -5.33 29.35
CA THR A 296 -9.88 -5.58 30.78
C THR A 296 -9.13 -4.42 31.45
N GLN A 297 -8.85 -3.34 30.71
CA GLN A 297 -8.04 -2.20 31.16
C GLN A 297 -8.92 -1.12 31.78
N PHE A 298 -9.54 -1.44 32.91
CA PHE A 298 -10.31 -0.50 33.70
C PHE A 298 -10.27 -0.91 35.17
N GLU A 299 -10.60 0.04 36.04
CA GLU A 299 -10.70 -0.19 37.48
C GLU A 299 -12.16 -0.35 37.90
N GLN A 300 -12.41 -1.13 38.96
CA GLN A 300 -13.74 -1.30 39.55
C GLN A 300 -14.41 0.04 39.91
N ASN A 301 -13.64 1.04 40.36
CA ASN A 301 -14.18 2.38 40.66
C ASN A 301 -14.88 3.03 39.45
N HIS A 302 -14.43 2.72 38.23
CA HIS A 302 -15.09 3.19 37.01
C HIS A 302 -16.50 2.61 36.85
N VAL A 303 -16.71 1.36 37.26
CA VAL A 303 -18.02 0.69 37.24
C VAL A 303 -18.94 1.31 38.29
N ILE A 304 -18.43 1.52 39.51
CA ILE A 304 -19.19 2.13 40.60
C ILE A 304 -19.63 3.55 40.24
N ALA A 305 -18.76 4.33 39.59
CA ALA A 305 -19.09 5.67 39.12
C ALA A 305 -20.24 5.69 38.10
N LYS A 306 -20.47 4.58 37.39
CA LYS A 306 -21.55 4.40 36.41
C LYS A 306 -22.82 3.77 36.99
N LEU A 307 -22.92 3.62 38.31
CA LEU A 307 -24.10 3.04 38.95
C LEU A 307 -25.38 3.86 38.67
N SER A 308 -25.25 5.15 38.37
CA SER A 308 -26.36 5.99 37.89
C SER A 308 -26.98 5.50 36.58
N ASP A 309 -26.23 4.75 35.79
CA ASP A 309 -26.64 4.20 34.49
C ASP A 309 -27.25 2.79 34.63
N CYS A 310 -27.41 2.29 35.86
CA CYS A 310 -28.03 1.00 36.14
C CYS A 310 -29.51 1.02 35.73
N SER A 311 -29.94 0.01 34.97
CA SER A 311 -31.34 -0.18 34.63
C SER A 311 -32.17 -0.44 35.88
N ALA A 312 -33.43 0.01 35.89
CA ALA A 312 -34.38 -0.28 36.97
C ALA A 312 -34.71 -1.77 37.10
N CYS A 313 -34.50 -2.56 36.04
CA CYS A 313 -34.69 -4.02 36.03
C CYS A 313 -33.51 -4.79 36.64
N LEU A 314 -32.35 -4.14 36.81
CA LEU A 314 -31.13 -4.76 37.32
C LEU A 314 -30.86 -4.33 38.76
N LYS A 315 -30.44 -5.27 39.61
CA LYS A 315 -30.02 -4.92 40.98
C LYS A 315 -28.70 -4.14 40.93
N PRO A 316 -28.51 -3.07 41.73
CA PRO A 316 -27.25 -2.34 41.78
C PRO A 316 -26.03 -3.22 42.07
N THR A 317 -26.19 -4.24 42.92
CA THR A 317 -25.14 -5.22 43.22
C THR A 317 -24.77 -6.06 41.99
N GLN A 318 -25.76 -6.54 41.24
CA GLN A 318 -25.58 -7.29 40.00
C GLN A 318 -24.90 -6.43 38.92
N PHE A 319 -25.25 -5.14 38.81
CA PHE A 319 -24.59 -4.20 37.91
C PHE A 319 -23.11 -4.05 38.22
N VAL A 320 -22.76 -3.82 39.49
CA VAL A 320 -21.37 -3.65 39.92
C VAL A 320 -20.60 -4.95 39.72
N GLU A 321 -21.19 -6.09 40.05
CA GLU A 321 -20.50 -7.38 39.95
C GLU A 321 -20.26 -7.80 38.50
N PHE A 322 -21.27 -7.68 37.64
CA PHE A 322 -21.11 -7.89 36.20
C PHE A 322 -20.03 -6.95 35.65
N GLY A 323 -20.15 -5.66 35.95
CA GLY A 323 -19.26 -4.67 35.36
C GLY A 323 -17.81 -4.79 35.86
N SER A 324 -17.61 -5.27 37.09
CA SER A 324 -16.28 -5.42 37.70
C SER A 324 -15.62 -6.76 37.38
N PHE A 325 -16.37 -7.74 36.85
CA PHE A 325 -15.90 -9.10 36.62
C PHE A 325 -14.59 -9.18 35.82
N ARG A 326 -14.39 -8.26 34.88
CA ARG A 326 -13.20 -8.20 34.01
C ARG A 326 -12.26 -7.05 34.30
N SER A 327 -12.42 -6.39 35.46
CA SER A 327 -11.52 -5.35 35.94
C SER A 327 -10.13 -5.94 36.20
N GLY A 328 -9.22 -5.83 35.24
CA GLY A 328 -7.87 -6.39 35.31
C GLY A 328 -7.76 -7.81 34.72
N HIS A 329 -6.90 -7.97 33.71
CA HIS A 329 -6.73 -9.22 32.96
C HIS A 329 -6.37 -10.45 33.81
N ARG A 330 -5.69 -10.26 34.96
CA ARG A 330 -5.23 -11.36 35.85
C ARG A 330 -6.25 -11.78 36.90
N LEU A 331 -7.34 -11.03 37.07
CA LEU A 331 -8.30 -11.24 38.14
C LEU A 331 -9.53 -12.04 37.70
N GLN A 332 -9.71 -12.26 36.41
CA GLN A 332 -10.90 -12.92 35.84
C GLN A 332 -11.19 -14.30 36.45
N TRP A 333 -10.16 -15.13 36.65
CA TRP A 333 -10.33 -16.45 37.31
C TRP A 333 -10.71 -16.34 38.79
N TRP A 334 -10.16 -15.36 39.50
CA TRP A 334 -10.52 -15.10 40.89
C TRP A 334 -11.96 -14.57 41.01
N ASN A 335 -12.34 -13.67 40.11
CA ASN A 335 -13.70 -13.12 40.05
C ASN A 335 -14.72 -14.20 39.69
N LEU A 336 -14.35 -15.16 38.82
CA LEU A 336 -15.17 -16.34 38.54
C LEU A 336 -15.38 -17.19 39.78
N LEU A 337 -14.32 -17.50 40.54
CA LEU A 337 -14.42 -18.27 41.78
C LEU A 337 -15.28 -17.57 42.83
N ALA A 338 -15.05 -16.26 43.04
CA ALA A 338 -15.83 -15.46 43.97
C ALA A 338 -17.32 -15.42 43.59
N MET A 339 -17.62 -15.23 42.30
CA MET A 339 -19.00 -15.24 41.80
C MET A 339 -19.70 -16.59 42.04
N LEU A 340 -18.99 -17.71 41.81
CA LEU A 340 -19.52 -19.05 42.04
C LEU A 340 -19.75 -19.36 43.53
N GLU A 341 -18.89 -18.88 44.42
CA GLU A 341 -19.03 -19.05 45.86
C GLU A 341 -20.18 -18.21 46.42
N MET A 342 -20.37 -17.01 45.90
CA MET A 342 -21.37 -16.05 46.38
C MET A 342 -22.73 -16.16 45.68
N ASP A 343 -22.83 -16.95 44.60
CA ASP A 343 -24.00 -17.04 43.70
C ASP A 343 -24.52 -15.65 43.28
N SER A 344 -23.58 -14.77 42.92
CA SER A 344 -23.84 -13.33 42.84
C SER A 344 -24.32 -12.86 41.46
N LEU A 345 -24.09 -13.65 40.41
CA LEU A 345 -24.59 -13.42 39.07
C LEU A 345 -25.40 -14.63 38.57
N PRO A 346 -26.60 -14.41 38.00
CA PRO A 346 -27.42 -15.49 37.49
C PRO A 346 -26.82 -16.06 36.19
N ILE A 347 -26.16 -17.21 36.28
CA ILE A 347 -25.51 -17.87 35.13
C ILE A 347 -26.50 -18.16 33.99
N ALA A 348 -27.77 -18.39 34.30
CA ALA A 348 -28.82 -18.63 33.32
C ALA A 348 -29.11 -17.43 32.40
N GLU A 349 -28.68 -16.22 32.76
CA GLU A 349 -28.83 -15.05 31.88
C GLU A 349 -27.78 -15.07 30.76
N GLU A 350 -28.23 -14.80 29.53
CA GLU A 350 -27.38 -14.83 28.33
C GLU A 350 -26.18 -13.88 28.46
N SER A 351 -26.40 -12.64 28.92
CA SER A 351 -25.32 -11.65 29.06
C SER A 351 -24.25 -12.11 30.07
N VAL A 352 -24.66 -12.75 31.16
CA VAL A 352 -23.76 -13.31 32.18
C VAL A 352 -22.99 -14.50 31.62
N THR A 353 -23.66 -15.40 30.89
CA THR A 353 -22.99 -16.50 30.19
C THR A 353 -21.96 -16.00 29.18
N VAL A 354 -22.28 -14.95 28.41
CA VAL A 354 -21.35 -14.32 27.47
C VAL A 354 -20.14 -13.74 28.20
N LEU A 355 -20.36 -13.02 29.30
CA LEU A 355 -19.30 -12.46 30.15
C LEU A 355 -18.34 -13.56 30.65
N ILE A 356 -18.89 -14.63 31.23
CA ILE A 356 -18.09 -15.75 31.77
C ILE A 356 -17.34 -16.46 30.66
N THR A 357 -18.04 -16.86 29.59
CA THR A 357 -17.46 -17.60 28.46
C THR A 357 -16.34 -16.81 27.80
N HIS A 358 -16.56 -15.52 27.55
CA HIS A 358 -15.55 -14.66 26.96
C HIS A 358 -14.34 -14.47 27.88
N SER A 359 -14.55 -14.36 29.20
CA SER A 359 -13.46 -14.22 30.17
C SER A 359 -12.57 -15.47 30.26
N ILE A 360 -13.16 -16.65 30.09
CA ILE A 360 -12.43 -17.94 30.13
C ILE A 360 -11.68 -18.17 28.82
N LEU A 361 -12.31 -17.86 27.69
CA LEU A 361 -11.83 -18.26 26.37
C LEU A 361 -10.98 -17.19 25.66
N GLN A 362 -11.10 -15.91 26.04
CA GLN A 362 -10.26 -14.87 25.43
C GLN A 362 -8.80 -15.07 25.83
N HIS A 363 -7.89 -14.99 24.85
CA HIS A 363 -6.47 -15.24 25.08
C HIS A 363 -5.82 -14.25 26.06
N GLY A 364 -6.19 -12.97 25.97
CA GLY A 364 -5.67 -11.92 26.83
C GLY A 364 -4.31 -11.35 26.38
N PRO A 365 -3.77 -10.37 27.12
CA PRO A 365 -2.60 -9.63 26.70
C PRO A 365 -1.34 -10.50 26.69
N LEU A 366 -0.64 -10.51 25.56
CA LEU A 366 0.62 -11.22 25.39
C LEU A 366 1.77 -10.41 25.97
N LYS A 367 2.53 -11.03 26.90
CA LYS A 367 3.91 -10.60 27.14
C LYS A 367 4.78 -11.26 26.08
N ILE A 368 5.43 -10.43 25.27
CA ILE A 368 6.57 -10.85 24.48
C ILE A 368 7.69 -11.04 25.51
N ASP A 369 8.09 -12.28 25.76
CA ASP A 369 9.27 -12.55 26.55
C ASP A 369 10.45 -11.95 25.81
N GLN A 370 10.99 -10.84 26.31
CA GLN A 370 12.37 -10.47 26.03
C GLN A 370 13.21 -11.59 26.64
N ARG A 371 13.46 -12.66 25.88
CA ARG A 371 14.48 -13.64 26.23
C ARG A 371 15.81 -12.92 26.13
N SER A 372 16.17 -12.20 27.19
CA SER A 372 17.57 -11.95 27.52
C SER A 372 18.24 -13.33 27.49
N PRO A 373 19.35 -13.51 26.74
CA PRO A 373 20.11 -14.75 26.87
C PRO A 373 20.46 -14.88 28.35
N CYS A 374 19.93 -15.92 29.00
CA CYS A 374 20.32 -16.24 30.36
C CYS A 374 21.83 -16.48 30.31
N ASN A 375 22.60 -15.55 30.86
CA ASN A 375 23.99 -15.81 31.17
C ASN A 375 24.02 -16.91 32.23
N ASN A 376 24.84 -17.92 31.95
CA ASN A 376 25.08 -19.14 32.73
C ASN A 376 25.19 -18.93 34.24
#